data_AF-K1RSR9-F1
#
_entry.id   AF-K1RSR9-F1
#
_cell.length_a   1.000
_cell.length_b   1.000
_cell.length_c   1.000
_cell.angle_alpha   90.00
_cell.angle_beta   90.00
_cell.angle_gamma   90.00
#
_symmetry.space_group_name_H-M   'P 1'
#
loop_
_entity.id
_entity.type
_entity.pdbx_description
1 polymer ?
#
loop_
_entity_poly.entity_id
_entity_poly.type
_entity_poly.pdbx_seq_one_letter_code
_entity_poly.pdbx_strand_id
1 'polypeptide(L)'
;MSQEKIERWNEVDGNLDNGEKLQAFLDSTTDAYAILQLRRTDETVYERFESYEALKRQRKEPNIDHYDVVYVAPLSSYTDQTAM
;
A
#
# COMPACT_ATOMS: atom_id res chain seq x y z
N MET A 1 0.77 31.99 -5.83
CA MET A 1 0.15 30.66 -5.95
C MET A 1 1.29 29.64 -5.95
N SER A 2 1.74 29.23 -4.77
CA SER A 2 2.85 28.28 -4.64
C SER A 2 2.34 26.90 -5.02
N GLN A 3 2.95 26.28 -6.03
CA GLN A 3 2.69 24.89 -6.38
C GLN A 3 3.25 24.03 -5.24
N GLU A 4 2.39 23.41 -4.45
CA GLU A 4 2.82 22.37 -3.51
C GLU A 4 3.42 21.23 -4.34
N LYS A 5 4.74 21.15 -4.31
CA LYS A 5 5.52 20.08 -4.95
C LYS A 5 5.21 18.80 -4.17
N ILE A 6 4.28 18.00 -4.69
CA ILE A 6 4.08 16.63 -4.23
C ILE A 6 5.33 15.86 -4.63
N GLU A 7 6.32 15.80 -3.74
CA GLU A 7 7.50 14.96 -3.91
C GLU A 7 7.06 13.50 -3.77
N ARG A 8 7.11 12.76 -4.89
CA ARG A 8 7.07 11.29 -4.83
C ARG A 8 8.28 10.85 -4.01
N TRP A 9 8.00 10.14 -2.92
CA TRP A 9 8.94 9.50 -1.99
C TRP A 9 9.77 8.39 -2.66
N ASN A 10 10.49 8.72 -3.72
CA ASN A 10 11.19 7.74 -4.57
C ASN A 10 12.70 7.66 -4.30
N GLU A 11 13.22 8.09 -3.13
CA GLU A 11 14.69 8.16 -3.01
C GLU A 11 15.33 7.83 -1.66
N VAL A 12 14.59 7.36 -0.64
CA VAL A 12 15.24 7.07 0.66
C VAL A 12 15.26 5.57 1.05
N ASP A 13 14.34 4.73 0.55
CA ASP A 13 14.32 3.27 0.79
C ASP A 13 14.42 2.42 -0.49
N GLY A 14 15.00 3.00 -1.55
CA GLY A 14 14.98 2.49 -2.94
C GLY A 14 15.83 1.25 -3.25
N ASN A 15 16.10 0.35 -2.30
CA ASN A 15 16.88 -0.86 -2.60
C ASN A 15 16.45 -2.15 -1.87
N LEU A 16 15.36 -2.14 -1.10
CA LEU A 16 14.77 -3.41 -0.63
C LEU A 16 13.84 -3.96 -1.71
N ASP A 17 13.91 -5.27 -1.95
CA ASP A 17 12.91 -5.98 -2.73
C ASP A 17 11.51 -5.78 -2.10
N ASN A 18 10.45 -5.75 -2.90
CA ASN A 18 9.10 -5.53 -2.37
C ASN A 18 8.69 -6.58 -1.33
N GLY A 19 9.19 -7.82 -1.46
CA GLY A 19 9.01 -8.86 -0.46
C GLY A 19 9.66 -8.49 0.88
N GLU A 20 10.87 -7.92 0.84
CA GLU A 20 11.59 -7.49 2.04
C GLU A 20 10.89 -6.31 2.73
N LYS A 21 10.29 -5.38 1.97
CA LYS A 21 9.52 -4.25 2.53
C LYS A 21 8.25 -4.71 3.24
N LEU A 22 7.52 -5.64 2.64
CA LEU A 22 6.32 -6.21 3.26
C LEU A 22 6.69 -6.97 4.53
N GLN A 23 7.75 -7.79 4.48
CA GLN A 23 8.20 -8.55 5.64
C GLN A 23 8.64 -7.62 6.78
N ALA A 24 9.42 -6.58 6.48
CA ALA A 24 9.83 -5.58 7.47
C ALA A 24 8.63 -4.83 8.10
N PHE A 25 7.58 -4.55 7.32
CA PHE A 25 6.35 -3.98 7.84
C PHE A 25 5.60 -4.95 8.78
N LEU A 26 5.48 -6.22 8.39
CA LEU A 26 4.80 -7.25 9.20
C LEU A 26 5.56 -7.57 10.49
N ASP A 27 6.89 -7.50 10.47
CA ASP A 27 7.75 -7.74 11.63
C ASP A 27 7.89 -6.52 12.54
N SER A 28 7.43 -5.35 12.09
CA SER A 28 7.49 -4.11 12.88
C SER A 28 6.61 -4.22 14.13
N THR A 29 7.19 -3.89 15.29
CA THR A 29 6.44 -3.75 16.55
C THR A 29 5.79 -2.37 16.72
N THR A 30 5.99 -1.48 15.75
CA THR A 30 5.45 -0.11 15.77
C THR A 30 4.05 -0.10 15.17
N ASP A 31 3.12 0.62 15.81
CA ASP A 31 1.78 0.84 15.27
C ASP A 31 1.88 1.68 13.99
N ALA A 32 1.59 1.07 12.86
CA ALA A 32 1.81 1.64 11.53
C ALA A 32 0.82 1.08 10.52
N TYR A 33 0.63 1.81 9.43
CA TYR A 33 -0.14 1.34 8.28
C TYR A 33 0.72 1.35 7.02
N ALA A 34 0.40 0.42 6.12
CA ALA A 34 0.99 0.33 4.80
C ALA A 34 -0.09 0.47 3.72
N ILE A 35 0.24 1.15 2.62
CA ILE A 35 -0.57 1.20 1.42
C ILE A 35 0.07 0.28 0.39
N LEU A 36 -0.74 -0.64 -0.14
CA LEU A 36 -0.33 -1.64 -1.11
C LEU A 36 -0.97 -1.34 -2.48
N GLN A 37 -0.20 -1.48 -3.56
CA GLN A 37 -0.67 -1.26 -4.92
C GLN A 37 -0.40 -2.49 -5.79
N LEU A 38 -1.41 -2.90 -6.56
CA LEU A 38 -1.34 -4.06 -7.44
C LEU A 38 -0.22 -3.89 -8.49
N ARG A 39 0.72 -4.84 -8.52
CA ARG A 39 1.90 -4.90 -9.41
C ARG A 39 1.52 -4.84 -10.87
N ARG A 40 2.32 -4.20 -11.72
CA ARG A 40 2.05 -4.13 -13.18
C ARG A 40 2.62 -5.33 -13.93
N THR A 41 1.97 -6.48 -13.79
CA THR A 41 2.35 -7.73 -14.48
C THR A 41 1.20 -8.28 -15.33
N ASP A 42 1.51 -9.18 -16.25
CA ASP A 42 0.49 -9.82 -17.10
C ASP A 42 -0.55 -10.59 -16.28
N GLU A 43 -0.14 -11.19 -15.17
CA GLU A 43 -0.98 -11.96 -14.25
C GLU A 43 -2.04 -11.13 -13.53
N THR A 44 -1.84 -9.81 -13.43
CA THR A 44 -2.68 -8.89 -12.65
C THR A 44 -3.50 -7.94 -13.52
N VAL A 45 -3.37 -8.05 -14.85
CA VAL A 45 -4.08 -7.20 -15.83
C VAL A 45 -5.59 -7.31 -15.60
N TYR A 46 -6.09 -8.52 -15.41
CA TYR A 46 -7.52 -8.76 -15.21
C TYR A 46 -8.03 -8.07 -13.94
N GLU A 47 -7.37 -8.28 -12.80
CA GLU A 47 -7.72 -7.67 -11.52
C GLU A 47 -7.69 -6.14 -11.57
N ARG A 48 -6.77 -5.55 -12.34
CA ARG A 48 -6.63 -4.10 -12.44
C ARG A 48 -7.81 -3.42 -13.12
N PHE A 49 -8.36 -4.05 -14.15
CA PHE A 49 -9.37 -3.43 -15.02
C PHE A 49 -10.77 -3.97 -14.75
N GLU A 50 -10.91 -5.01 -13.94
CA GLU A 50 -12.19 -5.53 -13.52
C GLU A 50 -12.86 -4.67 -12.45
N SER A 51 -14.19 -4.69 -12.48
CA SER A 51 -14.98 -4.07 -11.42
C SER A 51 -14.92 -4.92 -10.15
N TYR A 52 -14.98 -4.25 -8.98
CA TYR A 52 -15.02 -4.94 -7.70
C TYR A 52 -16.17 -5.96 -7.60
N GLU A 53 -17.35 -5.63 -8.13
CA GLU A 53 -18.49 -6.55 -8.17
C GLU A 53 -18.25 -7.78 -9.04
N ALA A 54 -17.52 -7.65 -10.16
CA ALA A 54 -17.14 -8.79 -10.99
C ALA A 54 -16.15 -9.72 -10.27
N LEU A 55 -15.14 -9.15 -9.61
CA LEU A 55 -14.19 -9.90 -8.78
C LEU A 55 -14.90 -10.64 -7.65
N LYS A 56 -15.85 -9.97 -6.97
CA LYS A 56 -16.66 -10.54 -5.90
C LYS A 56 -17.54 -11.70 -6.37
N ARG A 57 -18.18 -11.58 -7.55
CA ARG A 57 -18.97 -12.68 -8.15
C ARG A 57 -18.13 -13.90 -8.48
N GLN A 58 -16.87 -13.71 -8.86
CA GLN A 58 -15.91 -14.78 -9.11
C GLN A 58 -15.31 -15.36 -7.82
N ARG A 59 -15.66 -14.79 -6.65
CA ARG A 59 -15.02 -15.10 -5.36
C ARG A 59 -13.49 -14.97 -5.41
N LYS A 60 -13.01 -13.99 -6.18
CA LYS A 60 -11.58 -13.70 -6.28
C LYS A 60 -11.18 -12.84 -5.09
N GLU A 61 -10.40 -13.40 -4.19
CA GLU A 61 -9.85 -12.68 -3.04
C GLU A 61 -8.55 -11.97 -3.41
N PRO A 62 -8.21 -10.85 -2.74
CA PRO A 62 -6.92 -10.19 -2.94
C PRO A 62 -5.77 -11.13 -2.57
N ASN A 63 -4.86 -11.39 -3.52
CA ASN A 63 -3.61 -12.10 -3.23
C ASN A 63 -2.53 -11.08 -2.85
N ILE A 64 -2.02 -11.14 -1.63
CA ILE A 64 -1.00 -10.22 -1.11
C ILE A 64 0.28 -10.21 -1.98
N ASP A 65 0.65 -11.34 -2.57
CA ASP A 65 1.83 -11.49 -3.42
C ASP A 65 1.73 -10.64 -4.70
N HIS A 66 0.52 -10.22 -5.08
CA HIS A 66 0.29 -9.42 -6.29
C HIS A 66 0.47 -7.92 -6.05
N TYR A 67 0.79 -7.48 -4.83
CA TYR A 67 0.88 -6.07 -4.48
C TYR A 67 2.29 -5.68 -4.03
N ASP A 68 2.68 -4.45 -4.36
CA ASP A 68 3.88 -3.81 -3.84
C ASP A 68 3.51 -2.86 -2.70
N VAL A 69 4.37 -2.76 -1.68
CA VAL A 69 4.26 -1.74 -0.65
C VAL A 69 4.72 -0.41 -1.24
N VAL A 70 3.80 0.54 -1.39
CA VAL A 70 4.09 1.86 -1.99
C VAL A 70 4.22 2.97 -0.96
N TYR A 71 3.74 2.76 0.26
CA TYR A 71 3.83 3.72 1.35
C TYR A 71 3.71 3.01 2.69
N VAL A 72 4.49 3.46 3.68
CA VAL A 72 4.39 3.03 5.08
C VAL A 72 4.47 4.29 5.94
N ALA A 73 3.60 4.38 6.94
CA ALA A 73 3.65 5.46 7.92
C ALA A 73 3.22 4.98 9.31
N PRO A 74 3.80 5.56 10.38
CA PRO A 74 3.34 5.30 11.72
C PRO A 74 1.90 5.81 11.92
N LEU A 75 1.13 5.08 12.72
CA LEU A 75 -0.14 5.55 13.22
C LEU A 75 0.13 6.49 14.40
N SER A 76 -0.46 7.68 14.35
CA SER A 76 -0.45 8.59 15.49
C SER A 76 -1.09 7.89 16.68
N SER A 77 -0.47 7.97 17.86
CA SER A 77 -1.13 7.52 19.09
C SER A 77 -2.49 8.18 19.19
N TYR A 78 -3.56 7.39 19.33
CA TYR A 78 -4.93 7.89 19.46
C TYR A 78 -5.00 8.79 20.70
N THR A 79 -4.80 10.08 20.48
CA THR A 79 -5.14 11.12 21.44
C THR A 79 -6.46 11.64 20.91
N ASP A 80 -7.52 11.39 21.66
CA ASP A 80 -8.90 11.72 21.33
C ASP A 80 -8.99 13.05 20.57
N GLN A 81 -9.22 12.99 19.25
CA GLN A 81 -9.36 14.19 18.42
C GLN A 81 -10.74 14.84 18.58
N THR A 82 -11.53 14.45 19.58
CA THR A 82 -12.75 15.16 19.99
C THR A 82 -12.42 16.38 20.85
N ALA A 83 -11.69 17.33 20.25
CA ALA A 83 -11.61 18.70 20.75
C ALA A 83 -11.25 19.65 19.61
N MET A 84 -12.11 19.75 18.57
CA MET A 84 -12.27 20.98 17.78
C MET A 84 -13.71 21.15 17.34
#